data_AF-A0A530QGJ7-F1
#
_entry.id   AF-A0A530QGJ7-F1
#
_cell.length_a   1.000
_cell.length_b   1.000
_cell.length_c   1.000
_cell.angle_alpha   90.00
_cell.angle_beta   90.00
_cell.angle_gamma   90.00
#
_symmetry.space_group_name_H-M   'P 1'
#
loop_
_entity.id
_entity.type
_entity.pdbx_description
1 polymer ?
#
loop_
_entity_poly.entity_id
_entity_poly.type
_entity_poly.pdbx_seq_one_letter_code
_entity_poly.pdbx_strand_id
1 'polypeptide(L)' 'WKDKDAPAYVAAARLVDDALEGICRPAVAFAAFKKAATEQGLLRPAAPSAALAMLDQLWSPGSKPDREPD' A
#
# COMPACT_ATOMS: atom_id res chain seq x y z
N TRP A 1 -14.96 -2.08 4.03
CA TRP A 1 -15.60 -0.92 3.41
C TRP A 1 -16.55 -0.30 4.40
N LYS A 2 -16.30 0.95 4.80
CA LYS A 2 -17.10 1.67 5.80
C LYS A 2 -18.37 2.22 5.17
N ASP A 3 -18.23 2.81 3.98
CA ASP A 3 -19.35 3.32 3.18
C ASP A 3 -19.38 2.61 1.83
N LYS A 4 -20.33 1.71 1.64
CA LYS A 4 -20.51 1.00 0.36
C LYS A 4 -21.29 1.82 -0.67
N ASP A 5 -21.86 2.94 -0.28
CA ASP A 5 -22.54 3.88 -1.18
C ASP A 5 -21.59 4.98 -1.70
N ALA A 6 -20.38 5.07 -1.14
CA ALA A 6 -19.42 6.06 -1.55
C ALA A 6 -19.15 5.95 -3.07
N PRO A 7 -19.19 7.08 -3.81
CA PRO A 7 -19.10 7.06 -5.27
C PRO A 7 -17.81 6.40 -5.75
N ALA A 8 -16.71 6.57 -5.01
CA ALA A 8 -15.43 5.92 -5.31
C ALA A 8 -15.47 4.40 -5.12
N TYR A 9 -16.21 3.88 -4.14
CA TYR A 9 -16.40 2.44 -3.97
C TYR A 9 -17.28 1.85 -5.07
N VAL A 10 -18.38 2.53 -5.42
CA VAL A 10 -19.29 2.09 -6.48
C VAL A 10 -18.56 2.07 -7.83
N ALA A 11 -17.78 3.11 -8.14
CA ALA A 11 -16.94 3.14 -9.34
C ALA A 11 -15.91 2.01 -9.36
N ALA A 12 -15.24 1.76 -8.23
CA ALA A 12 -14.29 0.67 -8.13
C ALA A 12 -14.95 -0.71 -8.32
N ALA A 13 -16.15 -0.92 -7.76
CA ALA A 13 -16.93 -2.15 -7.92
C ALA A 13 -17.34 -2.38 -9.39
N ARG A 14 -17.70 -1.33 -10.12
CA ARG A 14 -17.99 -1.42 -11.56
C ARG A 14 -16.77 -1.85 -12.37
N LEU A 15 -15.59 -1.29 -12.06
CA LEU A 15 -14.35 -1.70 -12.71
C LEU A 15 -13.97 -3.16 -12.44
N VAL A 16 -14.39 -3.75 -11.32
CA VAL A 16 -14.20 -5.19 -11.07
C VAL A 16 -15.09 -6.02 -11.98
N ASP A 17 -16.35 -5.62 -12.16
CA ASP A 17 -17.28 -6.28 -13.08
C ASP A 17 -16.73 -6.24 -14.52
N ASP A 18 -16.27 -5.06 -14.96
CA ASP A 18 -15.60 -4.89 -16.26
C ASP A 18 -14.33 -5.74 -16.38
N ALA A 19 -13.58 -5.92 -15.30
CA ALA A 19 -12.38 -6.76 -15.29
C ALA A 19 -12.72 -8.25 -15.42
N LEU A 20 -13.82 -8.70 -14.81
CA LEU A 20 -14.32 -10.08 -14.91
C LEU A 20 -14.82 -10.39 -16.30
N GLU A 21 -15.47 -9.42 -16.95
CA GLU A 21 -15.92 -9.49 -18.35
C GLU A 21 -14.74 -9.39 -19.35
N GLY A 22 -13.51 -9.15 -18.88
CA GLY A 22 -12.33 -8.99 -19.72
C GLY A 22 -12.23 -7.64 -20.44
N ILE A 23 -13.10 -6.69 -20.10
CA ILE A 23 -13.18 -5.34 -20.67
C ILE A 23 -12.05 -4.47 -20.10
N CYS A 24 -11.71 -4.64 -18.82
CA CYS A 24 -10.67 -3.85 -18.16
C CYS A 24 -9.58 -4.69 -17.49
N ARG A 25 -8.39 -4.11 -17.31
CA ARG A 25 -7.27 -4.79 -16.64
C ARG A 25 -7.55 -4.83 -15.13
N PRO A 26 -7.41 -5.98 -14.44
CA PRO A 26 -7.60 -6.08 -12.99
C PRO A 26 -6.77 -5.07 -12.18
N ALA A 27 -5.61 -4.67 -12.69
CA ALA A 27 -4.77 -3.62 -12.10
C ALA A 27 -5.49 -2.26 -11.98
N VAL A 28 -6.36 -1.91 -12.92
CA VAL A 28 -7.14 -0.66 -12.93
C VAL A 28 -8.22 -0.73 -11.84
N ALA A 29 -8.96 -1.83 -11.77
CA ALA A 29 -9.92 -2.07 -10.69
C ALA A 29 -9.25 -1.99 -9.31
N PHE A 30 -8.07 -2.60 -9.15
CA PHE A 30 -7.32 -2.56 -7.89
C PHE A 30 -6.83 -1.15 -7.53
N ALA A 31 -6.43 -0.34 -8.51
CA ALA A 31 -6.06 1.05 -8.29
C ALA A 31 -7.26 1.90 -7.82
N ALA A 32 -8.44 1.69 -8.39
CA ALA A 32 -9.66 2.36 -7.96
C ALA A 32 -10.05 1.97 -6.52
N PHE A 33 -9.93 0.67 -6.16
CA PHE A 33 -10.16 0.20 -4.80
C PHE A 33 -9.17 0.82 -3.80
N LYS A 34 -7.88 0.96 -4.16
CA LYS A 34 -6.90 1.68 -3.31
C LYS A 34 -7.30 3.14 -3.11
N LYS A 35 -7.71 3.84 -4.17
CA LYS A 35 -8.16 5.25 -4.06
C LYS A 35 -9.37 5.37 -3.12
N ALA A 36 -10.40 4.55 -3.33
CA ALA A 36 -11.58 4.56 -2.49
C ALA A 36 -11.24 4.19 -1.02
N ALA A 37 -10.22 3.34 -0.80
CA ALA A 37 -9.79 2.96 0.53
C ALA A 37 -9.02 4.10 1.21
N THR A 38 -8.29 4.92 0.46
CA THR A 38 -7.71 6.18 0.95
C THR A 38 -8.82 7.14 1.41
N GLU A 39 -9.83 7.36 0.56
CA GLU A 39 -10.91 8.31 0.83
C GLU A 39 -11.76 7.91 2.05
N GLN A 40 -11.89 6.61 2.31
CA GLN A 40 -12.60 6.09 3.51
C GLN A 40 -11.70 5.87 4.73
N GLY A 41 -10.41 6.25 4.65
CA GLY A 41 -9.45 6.03 5.73
C GLY A 41 -9.26 4.55 6.10
N LEU A 42 -9.37 3.66 5.11
CA LEU A 42 -9.18 2.21 5.26
C LEU A 42 -7.75 1.78 4.97
N LEU A 43 -6.96 2.59 4.27
CA LEU A 43 -5.53 2.33 4.10
C LEU A 43 -4.82 2.55 5.43
N ARG A 44 -4.39 1.44 6.04
CA ARG A 44 -3.38 1.52 7.10
C ARG A 44 -2.07 1.89 6.44
N PRO A 45 -1.30 2.86 6.96
CA PRO A 45 0.06 3.04 6.53
C PRO A 45 0.78 1.72 6.72
N ALA A 46 1.24 1.12 5.61
CA ALA A 46 2.12 -0.03 5.69
C ALA A 46 3.44 0.48 6.24
N ALA A 47 3.62 0.38 7.57
CA ALA A 47 4.93 0.60 8.15
C ALA A 47 5.91 -0.32 7.40
N PRO A 48 7.09 0.19 7.01
CA PRO A 48 8.09 -0.66 6.38
C PRO A 48 8.32 -1.89 7.27
N SER A 49 8.39 -3.07 6.65
CA SER A 49 8.60 -4.30 7.40
C SER A 49 9.89 -4.21 8.21
N ALA A 50 9.94 -4.87 9.36
CA ALA A 50 11.16 -4.91 10.18
C ALA A 50 12.38 -5.39 9.37
N ALA A 51 12.16 -6.32 8.44
CA ALA A 51 13.19 -6.78 7.50
C ALA A 51 13.71 -5.67 6.58
N LEU A 52 12.84 -4.78 6.07
CA LEU A 52 13.25 -3.63 5.28
C LEU A 52 14.07 -2.63 6.12
N ALA A 53 13.65 -2.39 7.37
CA ALA A 53 14.37 -1.51 8.29
C ALA A 53 15.75 -2.07 8.69
N MET A 54 15.87 -3.40 8.83
CA MET A 54 17.16 -4.06 9.08
C MET A 54 18.07 -4.00 7.86
N LEU A 55 17.53 -4.16 6.64
CA LEU A 55 18.30 -4.03 5.40
C LEU A 55 18.86 -2.60 5.22
N ASP A 56 18.06 -1.58 5.50
CA ASP A 56 18.49 -0.17 5.43
C ASP A 56 19.62 0.15 6.41
N GLN A 57 19.56 -0.42 7.62
CA GLN A 57 20.63 -0.31 8.63
C GLN A 57 21.92 -1.03 8.21
N LEU A 58 21.81 -2.22 7.61
CA LEU A 58 22.97 -2.97 7.13
C LEU A 58 23.65 -2.29 5.94
N TRP A 59 22.88 -1.61 5.10
CA TRP A 59 23.38 -0.94 3.91
C TRP A 59 23.81 0.51 4.17
N SER A 60 23.39 1.11 5.29
CA SER A 60 23.84 2.43 5.69
C SER A 60 25.33 2.40 6.06
N PRO A 61 26.22 3.11 5.33
CA PRO A 61 27.65 3.15 5.64
C PRO A 61 27.87 4.06 6.87
N GLY A 62 27.70 3.52 8.08
CA GLY A 62 27.70 4.38 9.28
C GLY A 62 27.97 3.74 10.64
N SER A 63 27.90 2.42 10.83
CA SER A 63 28.28 1.83 12.14
C SER A 63 29.79 1.71 12.25
N LYS A 64 30.46 2.82 12.59
CA LYS A 64 31.77 2.75 13.26
C LYS A 64 31.52 2.31 14.71
N PRO A 65 32.11 1.21 15.20
CA PRO A 65 32.14 0.97 16.62
C PRO A 65 32.94 2.11 17.27
N ASP A 66 32.29 2.76 18.22
CA ASP A 66 32.85 3.77 19.11
C ASP A 66 34.00 3.15 19.91
N ARG A 67 35.19 3.69 19.65
CA ARG A 67 36.38 3.80 20.50
C ARG A 67 36.37 3.00 21.80
N GLU A 68 37.20 1.97 21.86
CA GLU A 68 37.67 1.33 23.11
C GLU A 68 38.52 2.33 23.92
N PRO A 69 38.21 2.57 25.21
CA PRO A 69 39.12 3.21 26.14
C PRO A 69 39.72 2.18 27.11
N ASP A 70 40.99 1.81 26.89
CA ASP A 70 42.13 1.88 27.84
C ASP A 70 43.42 1.43 27.11
#